data_AF-A0A6D2HHD4-F1
#
_entry.id   AF-A0A6D2HHD4-F1
#
_cell.length_a   1.000
_cell.length_b   1.000
_cell.length_c   1.000
_cell.angle_alpha   90.00
_cell.angle_beta   90.00
_cell.angle_gamma   90.00
#
_symmetry.space_group_name_H-M   'P 1'
#
loop_
_entity.id
_entity.type
_entity.pdbx_description
1 polymer ?
#
loop_
_entity_poly.entity_id
_entity_poly.type
_entity_poly.pdbx_seq_one_letter_code
_entity_poly.pdbx_strand_id
1 'polypeptide(L)'
;MWIVVSQGLSSGKVIDDIGEKLGLCGEEWHRRNERENSVQIYNLLKTRRFVLLLDDLWKKVNLSEIGVPHPSRENGCKIAFTTRSLDVCGQMGVDRKLVEAQRLNWNWGY
;
A
#
# COMPACT_ATOMS: atom_id res chain seq x y z
N MET A 1 -6.68 5.19 3.06
CA MET A 1 -6.12 5.52 1.74
C MET A 1 -6.12 4.25 0.89
N TRP A 2 -6.41 4.36 -0.41
CA TRP A 2 -6.37 3.26 -1.37
C TRP A 2 -5.39 3.64 -2.47
N ILE A 3 -4.42 2.76 -2.72
CA ILE A 3 -3.38 2.87 -3.75
C ILE A 3 -3.45 1.63 -4.65
N VAL A 4 -3.38 1.82 -5.97
CA VAL A 4 -3.34 0.72 -6.96
C VAL A 4 -1.87 0.45 -7.31
N VAL A 5 -1.42 -0.80 -7.21
CA VAL A 5 0.00 -1.19 -7.36
C VAL A 5 0.23 -2.09 -8.59
N SER A 6 -0.64 -1.97 -9.62
CA SER A 6 -0.67 -2.82 -10.81
C SER A 6 0.69 -3.10 -11.47
N GLN A 7 0.76 -4.13 -12.32
CA GLN A 7 2.00 -4.58 -12.95
C GLN A 7 2.75 -3.44 -13.63
N GLY A 8 4.04 -3.28 -13.31
CA GLY A 8 4.90 -2.23 -13.87
C GLY A 8 4.96 -0.94 -13.03
N LEU A 9 4.21 -0.82 -11.93
CA LEU A 9 4.38 0.31 -11.01
C LEU A 9 5.75 0.29 -10.31
N SER A 10 6.41 1.45 -10.32
CA SER A 10 7.63 1.72 -9.56
C SER A 10 7.30 2.19 -8.15
N SER A 11 8.26 2.04 -7.22
CA SER A 11 8.15 2.56 -5.87
C SER A 11 7.88 4.07 -5.86
N GLY A 12 8.49 4.83 -6.78
CA GLY A 12 8.24 6.27 -6.94
C GLY A 12 6.78 6.62 -7.19
N LYS A 13 6.08 5.89 -8.07
CA LYS A 13 4.65 6.14 -8.28
C LYS A 13 3.80 5.87 -7.04
N VAL A 14 4.12 4.81 -6.30
CA VAL A 14 3.43 4.52 -5.02
C VAL A 14 3.69 5.63 -4.00
N ILE A 15 4.92 6.14 -3.94
CA ILE A 15 5.30 7.28 -3.09
C ILE A 15 4.50 8.52 -3.49
N ASP A 16 4.41 8.83 -4.79
CA ASP A 16 3.65 9.97 -5.30
C ASP A 16 2.16 9.85 -4.98
N ASP A 17 1.54 8.69 -5.22
CA ASP A 17 0.12 8.47 -4.91
C ASP A 17 -0.16 8.64 -3.40
N ILE A 18 0.72 8.12 -2.53
CA ILE A 18 0.58 8.31 -1.08
C ILE A 18 0.78 9.79 -0.71
N GLY A 19 1.78 10.45 -1.29
CA GLY A 19 2.05 11.87 -1.10
C GLY A 19 0.82 12.72 -1.42
N GLU A 20 0.20 12.50 -2.58
CA GLU A 20 -1.02 13.17 -3.00
C GLU A 20 -2.16 12.96 -2.00
N LYS A 21 -2.38 11.72 -1.53
CA LYS A 21 -3.40 11.44 -0.49
C LYS A 21 -3.11 12.11 0.85
N LEU A 22 -1.85 12.45 1.13
CA LEU A 22 -1.43 13.18 2.32
C LEU A 22 -1.39 14.70 2.13
N GLY A 23 -1.71 15.21 0.94
CA GLY A 23 -1.61 16.63 0.59
C GLY A 23 -0.18 17.12 0.39
N LEU A 24 0.77 16.20 0.16
CA LEU A 24 2.14 16.51 -0.23
C LEU A 24 2.17 16.62 -1.77
N CYS A 25 2.09 17.85 -2.27
CA CYS A 25 2.08 18.13 -3.71
C CYS A 25 2.87 19.43 -4.03
N GLY A 26 3.09 19.68 -5.33
CA GLY A 26 3.72 20.90 -5.83
C GLY A 26 5.19 20.73 -6.24
N GLU A 27 5.80 21.82 -6.70
CA GLU A 27 7.15 21.81 -7.29
C GLU A 27 8.21 21.26 -6.33
N GLU A 28 8.13 21.61 -5.04
CA GLU A 28 9.07 21.14 -4.04
C GLU A 28 8.94 19.63 -3.77
N TRP A 29 7.76 19.03 -3.97
CA TRP A 29 7.57 17.58 -3.92
C TRP A 29 8.25 16.90 -5.10
N HIS A 30 8.04 17.42 -6.32
CA HIS A 30 8.61 16.85 -7.54
C HIS A 30 10.11 17.08 -7.70
N ARG A 31 10.67 18.08 -7.00
CA ARG A 31 12.13 18.33 -6.97
C ARG A 31 12.88 17.32 -6.11
N ARG A 32 12.21 16.73 -5.12
CA ARG A 32 12.77 15.74 -4.20
C ARG A 32 12.86 14.38 -4.87
N ASN A 33 13.83 13.59 -4.42
CA ASN A 33 13.91 12.19 -4.82
C ASN A 33 12.98 11.29 -3.99
N GLU A 34 12.79 10.06 -4.45
CA GLU A 34 11.91 9.07 -3.80
C GLU A 34 12.25 8.85 -2.31
N ARG A 35 13.54 8.85 -1.94
CA ARG A 35 13.96 8.66 -0.55
C ARG A 35 13.56 9.84 0.34
N GLU A 36 13.73 11.07 -0.15
CA GLU A 36 13.31 12.26 0.57
C GLU A 36 11.78 12.29 0.75
N ASN A 37 11.04 11.94 -0.30
CA ASN A 37 9.59 11.87 -0.27
C ASN A 37 9.07 10.78 0.67
N SER A 38 9.70 9.59 0.65
CA SER A 38 9.49 8.51 1.61
C SER A 38 9.67 8.96 3.07
N VAL A 39 10.72 9.72 3.37
CA VAL A 39 10.96 10.27 4.73
C VAL A 39 9.86 11.24 5.15
N GLN A 40 9.37 12.08 4.22
CA GLN A 40 8.26 13.00 4.50
C GLN A 40 6.96 12.24 4.81
N ILE A 41 6.63 11.24 3.99
CA ILE A 41 5.49 10.34 4.22
C ILE A 41 5.60 9.69 5.60
N TYR A 42 6.75 9.12 5.93
CA TYR A 42 6.97 8.46 7.21
C TYR A 42 6.75 9.40 8.40
N ASN A 43 7.29 10.63 8.32
CA ASN A 43 7.14 11.62 9.37
C ASN A 43 5.68 12.03 9.63
N LEU A 44 4.85 12.05 8.59
CA LEU A 44 3.41 12.29 8.75
C LEU A 44 2.66 11.07 9.26
N LEU A 45 2.96 9.88 8.73
CA LEU A 45 2.23 8.66 9.05
C LEU A 45 2.55 8.14 10.45
N LYS A 46 3.77 8.34 10.96
CA LYS A 46 4.18 7.83 12.29
C LYS A 46 3.37 8.44 13.45
N THR A 47 2.74 9.59 13.25
CA THR A 47 1.95 10.30 14.28
C THR A 47 0.44 10.17 14.07
N ARG A 48 0.01 9.41 13.05
CA ARG A 48 -1.40 9.28 12.65
C ARG A 48 -1.85 7.83 12.63
N ARG A 49 -3.11 7.60 13.00
CA ARG A 49 -3.77 6.32 12.77
C ARG A 49 -4.35 6.31 11.37
N PHE A 50 -4.06 5.28 10.59
CA PHE A 50 -4.55 5.17 9.22
C PHE A 50 -4.81 3.71 8.81
N VAL A 51 -5.57 3.57 7.74
CA VAL A 51 -5.71 2.31 7.00
C VAL A 51 -5.19 2.54 5.59
N LEU A 52 -4.29 1.69 5.13
CA LEU A 52 -3.77 1.67 3.76
C LEU A 52 -4.26 0.40 3.07
N LEU A 53 -4.91 0.56 1.92
CA LEU A 53 -5.30 -0.52 1.03
C LEU A 53 -4.40 -0.50 -0.20
N LEU A 54 -3.61 -1.55 -0.42
CA LEU A 54 -2.78 -1.76 -1.61
C LEU A 54 -3.50 -2.74 -2.55
N ASP A 55 -4.03 -2.25 -3.65
CA ASP A 55 -4.84 -3.05 -4.56
C ASP A 55 -4.02 -3.57 -5.74
N ASP A 56 -4.31 -4.81 -6.15
CA ASP A 56 -3.67 -5.52 -7.27
C ASP A 56 -2.14 -5.62 -7.13
N LEU A 57 -1.65 -6.12 -5.98
CA LEU A 57 -0.21 -6.35 -5.76
C LEU A 57 0.32 -7.53 -6.61
N TRP A 58 1.35 -7.24 -7.40
CA TRP A 58 2.05 -8.24 -8.23
C TRP A 58 3.35 -8.77 -7.64
N LYS A 59 3.96 -8.00 -6.72
CA LYS A 59 5.24 -8.33 -6.06
C LYS A 59 5.24 -7.75 -4.65
N LYS A 60 6.19 -8.20 -3.81
CA LYS A 60 6.42 -7.62 -2.50
C LYS A 60 6.69 -6.11 -2.61
N VAL A 61 6.04 -5.33 -1.75
CA VAL A 61 6.32 -3.91 -1.55
C VAL A 61 7.08 -3.75 -0.23
N ASN A 62 8.19 -3.03 -0.28
CA ASN A 62 8.92 -2.67 0.93
C ASN A 62 8.30 -1.41 1.54
N LEU A 63 7.57 -1.58 2.65
CA LEU A 63 6.87 -0.49 3.33
C LEU A 63 7.81 0.65 3.75
N SER A 64 9.02 0.31 4.21
CA SER A 64 10.03 1.31 4.57
C SER A 64 10.50 2.14 3.38
N GLU A 65 10.66 1.52 2.21
CA GLU A 65 11.08 2.24 1.00
C GLU A 65 10.05 3.29 0.58
N ILE A 66 8.76 2.98 0.71
CA ILE A 66 7.66 3.90 0.38
C ILE A 66 7.23 4.81 1.55
N GLY A 67 7.97 4.79 2.67
CA GLY A 67 7.72 5.67 3.81
C GLY A 67 6.57 5.23 4.72
N VAL A 68 6.03 4.02 4.54
CA VAL A 68 4.91 3.51 5.34
C VAL A 68 5.46 2.83 6.61
N PRO A 69 5.07 3.26 7.82
CA PRO A 69 5.48 2.59 9.05
C PRO A 69 4.85 1.19 9.13
N HIS A 70 5.62 0.23 9.65
CA HIS A 70 5.13 -1.13 9.86
C HIS A 70 3.95 -1.13 10.85
N PRO A 71 2.84 -1.84 10.57
CA PRO A 71 1.69 -1.91 11.47
C PRO A 71 2.08 -2.44 12.86
N SER A 72 1.69 -1.73 13.91
CA SER A 72 1.83 -2.17 15.29
C SER A 72 0.56 -1.87 16.07
N ARG A 73 0.39 -2.52 17.22
CA ARG A 73 -0.75 -2.20 18.11
C ARG A 73 -0.72 -0.75 18.58
N GLU A 74 0.47 -0.21 18.78
CA GLU A 74 0.71 1.13 19.32
C GLU A 74 0.42 2.23 18.30
N ASN A 75 0.89 2.07 17.06
CA ASN A 75 0.64 3.08 16.02
C ASN A 75 -0.78 3.02 15.44
N GLY A 76 -1.51 1.92 15.68
CA GLY A 76 -2.88 1.74 15.23
C GLY A 76 -3.04 1.76 13.70
N CYS A 77 -1.95 1.62 12.95
CA CYS A 77 -1.91 1.48 11.50
C CYS A 77 -2.43 0.09 11.11
N LYS A 78 -3.18 0.04 10.02
CA LYS A 78 -3.55 -1.23 9.37
C LYS A 78 -3.24 -1.16 7.89
N ILE A 79 -2.69 -2.25 7.38
CA ILE A 79 -2.44 -2.43 5.95
C ILE A 79 -3.25 -3.63 5.50
N ALA A 80 -4.06 -3.43 4.47
CA ALA A 80 -4.75 -4.48 3.75
C ALA A 80 -4.27 -4.45 2.30
N PHE A 81 -4.30 -5.60 1.64
CA PHE A 81 -3.98 -5.65 0.23
C PHE A 81 -4.74 -6.75 -0.49
N THR A 82 -4.86 -6.61 -1.80
CA THR A 82 -5.38 -7.64 -2.68
C THR A 82 -4.27 -8.11 -3.61
N THR A 83 -4.27 -9.40 -3.95
CA THR A 83 -3.35 -9.98 -4.92
C THR A 83 -3.98 -11.22 -5.53
N ARG A 84 -3.52 -11.58 -6.73
CA ARG A 84 -3.85 -12.86 -7.38
C ARG A 84 -2.83 -13.95 -7.08
N SER A 85 -1.80 -13.66 -6.27
CA SER A 85 -0.68 -14.57 -5.99
C SER A 85 -0.54 -14.88 -4.50
N LEU A 86 -0.64 -16.16 -4.15
CA LEU A 86 -0.37 -16.63 -2.79
C LEU A 86 1.10 -16.42 -2.38
N ASP A 87 2.04 -16.46 -3.35
CA ASP A 87 3.44 -16.20 -3.08
C ASP A 87 3.66 -14.76 -2.60
N VAL A 88 2.94 -13.79 -3.20
CA VAL A 88 2.95 -12.40 -2.75
C VAL A 88 2.39 -12.29 -1.33
N CYS A 89 1.32 -13.02 -0.99
CA CYS A 89 0.81 -13.08 0.38
C CYS A 89 1.88 -13.54 1.38
N GLY A 90 2.61 -14.61 1.05
CA GLY A 90 3.70 -15.13 1.88
C GLY A 90 4.85 -14.14 2.03
N GLN A 91 5.28 -13.51 0.93
CA GLN A 91 6.38 -12.52 0.94
C GLN A 91 6.05 -11.26 1.74
N MET A 92 4.77 -10.86 1.78
CA MET A 92 4.29 -9.74 2.59
C MET A 92 4.14 -10.08 4.07
N GLY A 93 4.36 -11.33 4.48
CA GLY A 93 4.32 -11.75 5.89
C GLY A 93 2.92 -11.66 6.50
N VAL A 94 1.87 -12.02 5.74
CA VAL A 94 0.49 -12.03 6.25
C VAL A 94 0.34 -13.06 7.35
N ASP A 95 0.24 -12.59 8.59
CA ASP A 95 0.32 -13.50 9.73
C ASP A 95 -0.96 -14.34 9.94
N ARG A 96 -2.19 -13.81 9.76
CA ARG A 96 -3.42 -14.57 10.17
C ARG A 96 -4.76 -14.29 9.46
N LYS A 97 -4.83 -13.41 8.46
CA LYS A 97 -6.12 -13.03 7.83
C LYS A 97 -6.06 -12.99 6.31
N LEU A 98 -5.64 -14.09 5.69
CA LEU A 98 -5.91 -14.31 4.28
C LEU A 98 -7.42 -14.51 4.11
N VAL A 99 -8.03 -13.73 3.22
CA VAL A 99 -9.42 -13.90 2.82
C VAL A 99 -9.41 -14.20 1.32
N GLU A 100 -9.81 -15.42 0.97
CA GLU A 100 -9.95 -15.80 -0.43
C GLU A 100 -11.31 -15.32 -0.95
N ALA A 101 -11.29 -14.50 -2.00
CA ALA A 101 -12.50 -14.07 -2.66
C ALA A 101 -13.16 -15.26 -3.35
N GLN A 102 -14.40 -15.57 -2.96
CA GLN A 102 -15.16 -16.66 -3.58
C GLN A 102 -15.81 -16.17 -4.86
N ARG A 103 -15.85 -17.05 -5.86
CA ARG A 103 -16.61 -16.81 -7.09
C ARG A 103 -18.09 -16.70 -6.75
N LEU A 104 -18.76 -15.71 -7.32
CA LEU A 104 -20.21 -15.59 -7.24
C LEU A 104 -20.90 -16.76 -7.96
N ASN A 105 -21.88 -17.37 -7.31
CA ASN A 105 -22.74 -18.39 -7.90
C ASN A 105 -23.76 -17.73 -8.82
N TRP A 106 -23.39 -17.56 -10.09
CA TRP A 106 -24.30 -17.07 -11.12
C TRP A 106 -25.09 -18.25 -11.70
N ASN A 107 -26.29 -18.48 -11.17
CA ASN A 107 -27.27 -19.38 -11.79
C ASN A 107 -27.92 -18.64 -12.96
N TRP A 108 -27.38 -18.83 -14.16
CA TRP A 108 -28.09 -18.47 -15.38
C TRP A 108 -29.17 -19.52 -15.61
N GLY A 109 -30.41 -19.18 -15.26
CA GLY A 109 -31.58 -19.98 -15.63
C GLY A 109 -31.73 -19.96 -17.14
N TYR A 110 -31.43 -21.08 -17.78
CA TYR A 110 -31.92 -21.44 -19.11
C TYR A 110 -33.14 -22.35 -18.93
#